data_AF-A0A662ENI8-F1
#
_entry.id   AF-A0A662ENI8-F1
#
_cell.length_a   1.000
_cell.length_b   1.000
_cell.length_c   1.000
_cell.angle_alpha   90.00
_cell.angle_beta   90.00
_cell.angle_gamma   90.00
#
_symmetry.space_group_name_H-M   'P 1'
#
loop_
_entity.id
_entity.type
_entity.pdbx_description
1 polymer ?
#
loop_
_entity_poly.entity_id
_entity_poly.type
_entity_poly.pdbx_seq_one_letter_code
_entity_poly.pdbx_strand_id
1 'polypeptide(L)'
;NDFGWNEPGSNGYNQFAAGKLGMLVAGNWFYGTAVKSGVNWGYAPMPNFFGTPYTWGNSHQLVIPLQPKGTPKEVYLAAMEVIKFISEHSYIWTMYGGHITAYKPAAENPELLASEYWIRSGKWLNEMAQKGLVHYPINHPKGSELEHAIQAQIELAVNGVISPQEALAKAEEECNKILQGG
;
A
#
# COMPACT_ATOMS: atom_id res chain seq x y z
N ASN A 1 3.03 -25.50 -11.66
CA ASN A 1 2.66 -25.43 -10.24
C ASN A 1 2.59 -26.87 -9.77
N ASP A 2 3.72 -27.39 -9.29
CA ASP A 2 3.86 -28.82 -8.97
C ASP A 2 3.11 -29.21 -7.68
N PHE A 3 2.55 -28.21 -6.97
CA PHE A 3 1.88 -28.38 -5.69
C PHE A 3 0.37 -28.09 -5.72
N GLY A 4 -0.19 -27.66 -6.85
CA GLY A 4 -1.61 -27.30 -6.96
C GLY A 4 -2.04 -26.05 -6.18
N TRP A 5 -1.12 -25.20 -5.69
CA TRP A 5 -1.43 -24.11 -4.77
C TRP A 5 -1.96 -22.80 -5.40
N ASN A 6 -1.79 -22.61 -6.71
CA ASN A 6 -2.29 -21.42 -7.41
C ASN A 6 -2.57 -21.71 -8.88
N GLU A 7 -3.61 -21.11 -9.43
CA GLU A 7 -3.89 -21.06 -10.87
C GLU A 7 -3.36 -19.72 -11.43
N PRO A 8 -2.46 -19.70 -12.41
CA PRO A 8 -2.03 -18.44 -13.04
C PRO A 8 -3.22 -17.61 -13.54
N GLY A 9 -3.21 -16.30 -13.28
CA GLY A 9 -4.30 -15.38 -13.66
C GLY A 9 -5.53 -15.41 -12.75
N SER A 10 -5.52 -16.22 -11.69
CA SER A 10 -6.59 -16.26 -10.70
C SER A 10 -6.49 -15.14 -9.64
N ASN A 11 -7.59 -14.86 -8.94
CA ASN A 11 -7.64 -13.82 -7.91
C ASN A 11 -7.12 -14.37 -6.57
N GLY A 12 -5.87 -14.04 -6.21
CA GLY A 12 -5.23 -14.47 -4.97
C GLY A 12 -5.95 -14.00 -3.69
N TYR A 13 -6.55 -12.81 -3.73
CA TYR A 13 -7.34 -12.29 -2.60
C TYR A 13 -8.55 -13.19 -2.32
N ASN A 14 -9.29 -13.58 -3.36
CA ASN A 14 -10.45 -14.47 -3.23
C ASN A 14 -10.04 -15.88 -2.77
N GLN A 15 -8.93 -16.40 -3.29
CA GLN A 15 -8.45 -17.73 -2.89
C GLN A 15 -8.03 -17.76 -1.41
N PHE A 16 -7.32 -16.73 -0.94
CA PHE A 16 -6.95 -16.63 0.47
C PHE A 16 -8.18 -16.52 1.36
N ALA A 17 -9.12 -15.63 1.01
CA ALA A 17 -10.38 -15.47 1.75
C ALA A 17 -11.25 -16.74 1.74
N ALA A 18 -11.09 -17.61 0.75
CA ALA A 18 -11.78 -18.91 0.66
C ALA A 18 -11.00 -20.06 1.34
N GLY A 19 -9.84 -19.80 1.95
CA GLY A 19 -9.00 -20.83 2.58
C GLY A 19 -8.27 -21.74 1.58
N LYS A 20 -8.15 -21.33 0.32
CA LYS A 20 -7.53 -22.09 -0.77
C LYS A 20 -6.07 -21.70 -1.03
N LEU A 21 -5.59 -20.63 -0.40
CA LEU A 21 -4.22 -20.11 -0.55
C LEU A 21 -3.57 -19.97 0.83
N GLY A 22 -2.40 -20.59 1.02
CA GLY A 22 -1.70 -20.60 2.31
C GLY A 22 -0.97 -19.31 2.66
N MET A 23 -0.48 -18.57 1.65
CA MET A 23 0.21 -17.29 1.83
C MET A 23 -0.22 -16.29 0.76
N LEU A 24 -0.48 -15.05 1.17
CA LEU A 24 -0.83 -13.95 0.29
C LEU A 24 0.05 -12.73 0.60
N VAL A 25 0.74 -12.22 -0.41
CA VAL A 25 1.35 -10.88 -0.36
C VAL A 25 0.25 -9.89 -0.75
N ALA A 26 -0.27 -9.15 0.22
CA ALA A 26 -1.36 -8.20 0.02
C ALA A 26 -1.05 -6.86 0.68
N GLY A 27 -1.71 -5.82 0.16
CA GLY A 27 -1.75 -4.55 0.86
C GLY A 27 -2.57 -4.65 2.15
N ASN A 28 -2.25 -3.78 3.10
CA ASN A 28 -2.89 -3.76 4.41
C ASN A 28 -4.40 -3.47 4.36
N TRP A 29 -4.92 -2.91 3.25
CA TRP A 29 -6.34 -2.74 2.97
C TRP A 29 -7.14 -4.06 2.96
N PHE A 30 -6.45 -5.21 2.88
CA PHE A 30 -7.08 -6.53 2.96
C PHE A 30 -7.59 -6.90 4.36
N TYR A 31 -7.15 -6.22 5.42
CA TYR A 31 -7.46 -6.59 6.81
C TYR A 31 -8.96 -6.82 7.05
N GLY A 32 -9.82 -5.91 6.58
CA GLY A 32 -11.27 -6.05 6.75
C GLY A 32 -11.84 -7.29 6.05
N THR A 33 -11.30 -7.67 4.89
CA THR A 33 -11.69 -8.90 4.19
C THR A 33 -11.20 -10.13 4.93
N ALA A 34 -9.95 -10.13 5.42
CA ALA A 34 -9.40 -11.22 6.22
C ALA A 34 -10.24 -11.48 7.48
N VAL A 35 -10.62 -10.44 8.23
CA VAL A 35 -11.50 -10.53 9.40
C VAL A 35 -12.84 -11.19 9.05
N LYS A 36 -13.46 -10.81 7.92
CA LYS A 36 -14.76 -11.33 7.49
C LYS A 36 -14.71 -12.73 6.86
N SER A 37 -13.54 -13.17 6.43
CA SER A 37 -13.39 -14.43 5.70
C SER A 37 -13.61 -15.69 6.54
N GLY A 38 -13.44 -15.60 7.87
CA GLY A 38 -13.51 -16.74 8.77
C GLY A 38 -12.30 -17.69 8.71
N VAL A 39 -11.30 -17.42 7.85
CA VAL A 39 -10.06 -18.21 7.81
C VAL A 39 -9.19 -17.90 9.02
N ASN A 40 -8.39 -18.87 9.48
CA ASN A 40 -7.39 -18.63 10.50
C ASN A 40 -6.16 -17.97 9.88
N TRP A 41 -6.08 -16.64 9.96
CA TRP A 41 -5.02 -15.84 9.33
C TRP A 41 -4.10 -15.15 10.35
N GLY A 42 -2.92 -14.77 9.90
CA GLY A 42 -1.98 -13.91 10.60
C GLY A 42 -1.22 -13.00 9.62
N TYR A 43 -0.57 -11.97 10.14
CA TYR A 43 0.38 -11.14 9.38
C TYR A 43 1.81 -11.43 9.84
N ALA A 44 2.73 -11.32 8.89
CA ALA A 44 4.16 -11.37 9.11
C ALA A 44 4.85 -10.30 8.25
N PRO A 45 6.07 -9.88 8.60
CA PRO A 45 6.92 -9.08 7.72
C PRO A 45 7.11 -9.73 6.34
N MET A 46 7.47 -8.93 5.34
CA MET A 46 7.81 -9.44 4.01
C MET A 46 8.94 -10.48 4.13
N PRO A 47 8.83 -11.66 3.50
CA PRO A 47 9.92 -12.63 3.51
C PRO A 47 11.17 -12.06 2.84
N ASN A 48 12.34 -12.45 3.34
CA ASN A 48 13.61 -12.01 2.78
C ASN A 48 13.98 -12.85 1.55
N PHE A 49 13.54 -12.43 0.37
CA PHE A 49 13.85 -13.11 -0.89
C PHE A 49 15.22 -12.74 -1.48
N PHE A 50 15.66 -11.49 -1.30
CA PHE A 50 16.83 -10.93 -2.01
C PHE A 50 17.79 -10.15 -1.09
N GLY A 51 17.90 -10.54 0.17
CA GLY A 51 18.86 -10.00 1.15
C GLY A 51 18.25 -9.04 2.16
N THR A 52 17.41 -8.09 1.73
CA THR A 52 16.66 -7.20 2.64
C THR A 52 15.15 -7.36 2.40
N PRO A 53 14.33 -7.51 3.45
CA PRO A 53 12.88 -7.72 3.32
C PRO A 53 12.14 -6.41 3.01
N TYR A 54 12.51 -5.71 1.94
CA TYR A 54 11.83 -4.50 1.54
C TYR A 54 10.39 -4.79 1.12
N THR A 55 9.50 -3.85 1.43
CA THR A 55 8.14 -3.82 0.92
C THR A 55 7.81 -2.45 0.35
N TRP A 56 6.66 -2.32 -0.30
CA TRP A 56 6.16 -1.07 -0.86
C TRP A 56 5.08 -0.48 0.04
N GLY A 57 5.11 0.84 0.19
CA GLY A 57 4.10 1.59 0.94
C GLY A 57 3.64 2.80 0.15
N ASN A 58 2.36 3.12 0.29
CA ASN A 58 1.79 4.37 -0.17
C ASN A 58 0.97 5.00 0.98
N SER A 59 0.56 6.24 0.82
CA SER A 59 -0.22 6.99 1.80
C SER A 59 -1.48 7.54 1.15
N HIS A 60 -2.50 7.79 1.97
CA HIS A 60 -3.63 8.62 1.57
C HIS A 60 -3.46 9.98 2.25
N GLN A 61 -3.74 11.05 1.52
CA GLN A 61 -3.61 12.41 2.01
C GLN A 61 -4.96 13.10 1.92
N LEU A 62 -5.30 13.87 2.95
CA LEU A 62 -6.42 14.82 2.90
C LEU A 62 -5.90 16.12 2.31
N VAL A 63 -6.58 16.63 1.28
CA VAL A 63 -6.17 17.85 0.58
C VAL A 63 -7.32 18.84 0.53
N ILE A 64 -7.00 20.12 0.67
CA ILE A 64 -7.92 21.20 0.32
C ILE A 64 -7.67 21.52 -1.16
N PRO A 65 -8.63 21.24 -2.06
CA PRO A 65 -8.42 21.51 -3.49
C PRO A 65 -8.33 23.02 -3.73
N LEU A 66 -7.79 23.40 -4.89
CA LEU A 66 -7.74 24.81 -5.29
C LEU A 66 -9.15 25.40 -5.30
N GLN A 67 -9.37 26.42 -4.48
CA GLN A 67 -10.67 27.09 -4.40
C GLN A 67 -10.77 28.24 -5.40
N PRO A 68 -11.99 28.62 -5.81
CA PRO A 68 -12.20 29.80 -6.65
C PRO A 68 -11.58 31.06 -6.07
N LYS A 69 -11.17 31.97 -6.95
CA LYS A 69 -10.65 33.29 -6.55
C LYS A 69 -11.69 34.04 -5.73
N GLY A 70 -11.29 34.59 -4.60
CA GLY A 70 -12.17 35.33 -3.68
C GLY A 70 -12.85 34.47 -2.62
N THR A 71 -12.54 33.17 -2.54
CA THR A 71 -13.02 32.30 -1.46
C THR A 71 -12.62 32.88 -0.08
N PRO A 72 -13.59 33.08 0.84
CA PRO A 72 -13.30 33.62 2.17
C PRO A 72 -12.35 32.74 2.99
N LYS A 73 -11.56 33.37 3.86
CA LYS A 73 -10.60 32.67 4.72
C LYS A 73 -11.28 31.63 5.62
N GLU A 74 -12.49 31.91 6.04
CA GLU A 74 -13.30 31.11 6.96
C GLU A 74 -13.61 29.72 6.37
N VAL A 75 -13.74 29.62 5.04
CA VAL A 75 -13.93 28.33 4.36
C VAL A 75 -12.69 27.45 4.50
N TYR A 76 -11.50 28.03 4.33
CA TYR A 76 -10.24 27.31 4.52
C TYR A 76 -10.05 26.89 5.98
N LEU A 77 -10.38 27.78 6.92
CA LEU A 77 -10.30 27.48 8.36
C LEU A 77 -11.20 26.29 8.73
N ALA A 78 -12.46 26.29 8.28
CA ALA A 78 -13.38 25.18 8.51
C ALA A 78 -12.87 23.87 7.91
N ALA A 79 -12.32 23.90 6.69
CA ALA A 79 -11.74 22.71 6.07
C ALA A 79 -10.51 22.19 6.85
N MET A 80 -9.63 23.10 7.31
CA MET A 80 -8.47 22.75 8.13
C MET A 80 -8.87 22.17 9.50
N GLU A 81 -9.95 22.65 10.12
CA GLU A 81 -10.49 22.10 11.36
C GLU A 81 -10.94 20.65 11.17
N VAL A 82 -11.62 20.33 10.06
CA VAL A 82 -12.02 18.95 9.74
C VAL A 82 -10.80 18.06 9.49
N ILE A 83 -9.83 18.52 8.70
CA ILE A 83 -8.59 17.75 8.44
C ILE A 83 -7.82 17.50 9.74
N LYS A 84 -7.71 18.51 10.60
CA LYS A 84 -7.09 18.39 11.92
C LYS A 84 -7.83 17.35 12.77
N PHE A 85 -9.15 17.45 12.86
CA PHE A 85 -9.97 16.51 13.62
C PHE A 85 -9.76 15.06 13.15
N ILE A 86 -9.83 14.81 11.84
CA ILE A 86 -9.58 13.48 11.27
C ILE A 86 -8.15 13.00 11.57
N SER A 87 -7.15 13.88 11.47
CA SER A 87 -5.75 13.53 11.74
C SER A 87 -5.54 13.14 13.20
N GLU A 88 -6.13 13.88 14.13
CA GLU A 88 -6.04 13.60 15.57
C GLU A 88 -6.76 12.31 15.97
N HIS A 89 -7.83 11.95 15.24
CA HIS A 89 -8.61 10.74 15.46
C HIS A 89 -8.26 9.59 14.51
N SER A 90 -7.16 9.71 13.77
CA SER A 90 -6.75 8.74 12.75
C SER A 90 -6.44 7.35 13.30
N TYR A 91 -6.25 7.20 14.60
CA TYR A 91 -6.15 5.91 15.29
C TYR A 91 -7.40 5.03 15.05
N ILE A 92 -8.58 5.63 14.91
CA ILE A 92 -9.83 4.93 14.57
C ILE A 92 -9.71 4.29 13.19
N TRP A 93 -9.22 5.04 12.21
CA TRP A 93 -9.02 4.52 10.86
C TRP A 93 -7.95 3.44 10.82
N THR A 94 -6.89 3.56 11.62
CA THR A 94 -5.90 2.50 11.81
C THR A 94 -6.54 1.21 12.33
N MET A 95 -7.32 1.28 13.42
CA MET A 95 -7.97 0.11 14.02
C MET A 95 -8.91 -0.63 13.06
N TYR A 96 -9.77 0.11 12.35
CA TYR A 96 -10.86 -0.51 11.59
C TYR A 96 -10.61 -0.61 10.09
N GLY A 97 -9.83 0.32 9.52
CA GLY A 97 -9.45 0.32 8.11
C GLY A 97 -8.22 -0.54 7.82
N GLY A 98 -7.47 -0.92 8.85
CA GLY A 98 -6.28 -1.74 8.72
C GLY A 98 -5.06 -1.00 8.17
N HIS A 99 -5.05 0.32 8.22
CA HIS A 99 -3.94 1.20 7.81
C HIS A 99 -3.07 1.62 9.00
N ILE A 100 -1.94 2.28 8.75
CA ILE A 100 -1.10 2.88 9.78
C ILE A 100 -1.25 4.40 9.74
N THR A 101 -1.53 5.01 10.89
CA THR A 101 -1.63 6.47 10.99
C THR A 101 -0.25 7.13 10.83
N ALA A 102 -0.21 8.24 10.10
CA ALA A 102 0.97 9.08 9.99
C ALA A 102 1.07 10.13 11.12
N TYR A 103 -0.03 10.39 11.84
CA TYR A 103 -0.03 11.34 12.96
C TYR A 103 0.54 10.67 14.21
N LYS A 104 1.78 11.01 14.56
CA LYS A 104 2.54 10.33 15.63
C LYS A 104 1.76 10.18 16.94
N PRO A 105 1.09 11.22 17.49
CA PRO A 105 0.33 11.05 18.73
C PRO A 105 -0.82 10.03 18.62
N ALA A 106 -1.45 9.89 17.45
CA ALA A 106 -2.48 8.88 17.24
C ALA A 106 -1.91 7.45 17.19
N ALA A 107 -0.65 7.28 16.77
CA ALA A 107 0.02 5.98 16.78
C ALA A 107 0.28 5.46 18.20
N GLU A 108 0.34 6.36 19.18
CA GLU A 108 0.55 6.05 20.61
C GLU A 108 -0.76 5.88 21.38
N ASN A 109 -1.92 6.00 20.70
CA ASN A 109 -3.22 5.91 21.35
C ASN A 109 -3.40 4.53 22.03
N PRO A 110 -3.71 4.47 23.34
CA PRO A 110 -3.83 3.20 24.07
C PRO A 110 -4.89 2.25 23.52
N GLU A 111 -6.02 2.76 23.02
CA GLU A 111 -7.08 1.94 22.42
C GLU A 111 -6.57 1.26 21.14
N LEU A 112 -5.82 2.00 20.31
CA LEU A 112 -5.18 1.43 19.13
C LEU A 112 -4.20 0.33 19.52
N LEU A 113 -3.29 0.59 20.47
CA LEU A 113 -2.27 -0.37 20.87
C LEU A 113 -2.87 -1.65 21.47
N ALA A 114 -4.04 -1.55 22.12
CA ALA A 114 -4.80 -2.67 22.66
C ALA A 114 -5.73 -3.36 21.65
N SER A 115 -5.94 -2.76 20.47
CA SER A 115 -6.89 -3.27 19.47
C SER A 115 -6.44 -4.62 18.88
N GLU A 116 -7.42 -5.43 18.45
CA GLU A 116 -7.13 -6.69 17.75
C GLU A 116 -6.30 -6.45 16.48
N TYR A 117 -6.58 -5.37 15.74
CA TYR A 117 -5.83 -5.01 14.56
C TYR A 117 -4.35 -4.83 14.87
N TRP A 118 -4.01 -4.06 15.91
CA TRP A 118 -2.62 -3.79 16.25
C TRP A 118 -1.89 -5.06 16.68
N ILE A 119 -2.52 -5.86 17.54
CA ILE A 119 -1.96 -7.11 18.07
C ILE A 119 -1.70 -8.13 16.96
N ARG A 120 -2.64 -8.27 16.01
CA ARG A 120 -2.58 -9.26 14.92
C ARG A 120 -1.81 -8.80 13.70
N SER A 121 -1.83 -7.50 13.36
CA SER A 121 -1.36 -6.97 12.08
C SER A 121 -0.57 -5.66 12.19
N GLY A 122 -1.18 -4.60 12.74
CA GLY A 122 -0.66 -3.23 12.65
C GLY A 122 0.77 -3.05 13.18
N LYS A 123 1.15 -3.77 14.25
CA LYS A 123 2.51 -3.70 14.82
C LYS A 123 3.60 -4.06 13.82
N TRP A 124 3.37 -5.03 12.93
CA TRP A 124 4.37 -5.49 11.96
C TRP A 124 4.59 -4.46 10.87
N LEU A 125 3.51 -3.87 10.37
CA LEU A 125 3.58 -2.81 9.35
C LEU A 125 4.26 -1.56 9.92
N ASN A 126 3.91 -1.18 11.15
CA ASN A 126 4.57 -0.07 11.83
C ASN A 126 6.06 -0.36 12.05
N GLU A 127 6.43 -1.55 12.53
CA GLU A 127 7.82 -1.95 12.72
C GLU A 127 8.64 -1.87 11.42
N MET A 128 8.08 -2.36 10.31
CA MET A 128 8.73 -2.28 8.99
C MET A 128 8.96 -0.83 8.57
N ALA A 129 7.96 0.04 8.76
CA ALA A 129 8.08 1.46 8.46
C ALA A 129 9.15 2.14 9.34
N GLN A 130 9.16 1.90 10.65
CA GLN A 130 10.14 2.46 11.58
C GLN A 130 11.57 1.98 11.29
N LYS A 131 11.72 0.76 10.75
CA LYS A 131 13.02 0.20 10.35
C LYS A 131 13.50 0.66 8.97
N GLY A 132 12.74 1.50 8.26
CA GLY A 132 13.09 1.94 6.90
C GLY A 132 13.00 0.82 5.86
N LEU A 133 12.18 -0.20 6.12
CA LEU A 133 11.99 -1.35 5.22
C LEU A 133 10.85 -1.13 4.20
N VAL A 134 10.38 0.12 4.06
CA VAL A 134 9.28 0.50 3.18
C VAL A 134 9.80 1.47 2.12
N HIS A 135 9.72 1.08 0.86
CA HIS A 135 9.95 1.97 -0.28
C HIS A 135 8.64 2.64 -0.70
N TYR A 136 8.75 3.89 -1.14
CA TYR A 136 7.65 4.70 -1.60
C TYR A 136 7.70 4.86 -3.13
N PRO A 137 6.57 5.23 -3.74
CA PRO A 137 6.47 5.65 -5.14
C PRO A 137 7.58 6.61 -5.58
N ILE A 138 7.84 6.64 -6.89
CA ILE A 138 8.85 7.50 -7.51
C ILE A 138 8.54 8.96 -7.23
N ASN A 139 9.42 9.65 -6.48
CA ASN A 139 9.29 11.06 -6.16
C ASN A 139 9.77 11.94 -7.33
N HIS A 140 8.94 12.06 -8.36
CA HIS A 140 9.18 12.88 -9.54
C HIS A 140 7.84 13.43 -10.07
N PRO A 141 7.79 14.62 -10.71
CA PRO A 141 6.55 15.12 -11.32
C PRO A 141 5.90 14.15 -12.32
N LYS A 142 6.72 13.35 -13.01
CA LYS A 142 6.29 12.26 -13.91
C LYS A 142 6.26 10.89 -13.24
N GLY A 143 6.30 10.82 -11.91
CA GLY A 143 6.43 9.57 -11.16
C GLY A 143 5.38 8.52 -11.52
N SER A 144 4.12 8.94 -11.65
CA SER A 144 3.03 8.04 -12.04
C SER A 144 3.15 7.53 -13.49
N GLU A 145 3.69 8.33 -14.41
CA GLU A 145 3.95 7.90 -15.79
C GLU A 145 5.07 6.85 -15.82
N LEU A 146 6.14 7.09 -15.06
CA LEU A 146 7.27 6.16 -14.92
C LEU A 146 6.83 4.83 -14.32
N GLU A 147 6.03 4.86 -13.26
CA GLU A 147 5.48 3.66 -12.63
C GLU A 147 4.59 2.86 -13.56
N HIS A 148 3.72 3.52 -14.33
CA HIS A 148 2.90 2.85 -15.34
C HIS A 148 3.75 2.20 -16.43
N ALA A 149 4.78 2.90 -16.92
CA ALA A 149 5.69 2.35 -17.93
C ALA A 149 6.40 1.09 -17.43
N ILE A 150 6.86 1.09 -16.17
CA ILE A 150 7.49 -0.06 -15.54
C ILE A 150 6.48 -1.20 -15.36
N GLN A 151 5.31 -0.92 -14.76
CA GLN A 151 4.30 -1.93 -14.44
C GLN A 151 3.81 -2.66 -15.68
N ALA A 152 3.56 -1.94 -16.78
CA ALA A 152 3.10 -2.53 -18.02
C ALA A 152 4.06 -3.61 -18.56
N GLN A 153 5.38 -3.37 -18.48
CA GLN A 153 6.38 -4.34 -18.95
C GLN A 153 6.55 -5.50 -17.95
N ILE A 154 6.54 -5.22 -16.64
CA ILE A 154 6.62 -6.26 -15.60
C ILE A 154 5.43 -7.21 -15.70
N GLU A 155 4.22 -6.72 -15.97
CA GLU A 155 3.03 -7.55 -16.13
C GLU A 155 3.17 -8.55 -17.29
N LEU A 156 3.78 -8.14 -18.41
CA LEU A 156 4.08 -9.04 -19.52
C LEU A 156 5.06 -10.15 -19.11
N ALA A 157 6.09 -9.84 -18.33
CA ALA A 157 7.03 -10.84 -17.82
C ALA A 157 6.38 -11.80 -16.81
N VAL A 158 5.56 -11.27 -15.88
CA VAL A 158 4.83 -12.09 -14.89
C VAL A 158 3.89 -13.08 -15.57
N ASN A 159 3.26 -12.68 -16.68
CA ASN A 159 2.39 -13.55 -17.49
C ASN A 159 3.16 -14.43 -18.48
N GLY A 160 4.50 -14.38 -18.50
CA GLY A 160 5.35 -15.21 -19.37
C GLY A 160 5.33 -14.83 -20.85
N VAL A 161 4.85 -13.62 -21.19
CA VAL A 161 4.78 -13.13 -22.58
C VAL A 161 6.16 -12.72 -23.10
N ILE A 162 6.98 -12.12 -22.23
CA ILE A 162 8.37 -11.73 -22.51
C ILE A 162 9.29 -12.18 -21.38
N SER A 163 10.60 -12.21 -21.61
CA SER A 163 11.55 -12.52 -20.55
C SER A 163 11.63 -11.39 -19.51
N PRO A 164 12.00 -11.68 -18.24
CA PRO A 164 12.26 -10.64 -17.25
C PRO A 164 13.30 -9.60 -17.71
N GLN A 165 14.34 -10.04 -18.43
CA GLN A 165 15.38 -9.15 -18.97
C GLN A 165 14.82 -8.21 -20.04
N GLU A 166 13.98 -8.73 -20.94
CA GLU A 166 13.33 -7.93 -21.97
C GLU A 166 12.34 -6.91 -21.36
N ALA A 167 11.58 -7.30 -20.34
CA ALA A 167 10.69 -6.39 -19.64
C ALA A 167 11.44 -5.21 -19.00
N LEU A 168 12.58 -5.49 -18.35
CA LEU A 168 13.42 -4.44 -17.77
C LEU A 168 14.00 -3.51 -18.84
N ALA A 169 14.49 -4.06 -19.96
CA ALA A 169 15.03 -3.25 -21.06
C ALA A 169 13.97 -2.33 -21.68
N LYS A 170 12.74 -2.85 -21.91
CA LYS A 170 11.63 -2.04 -22.42
C LYS A 170 11.18 -0.99 -21.40
N ALA A 171 11.13 -1.34 -20.12
CA ALA A 171 10.78 -0.40 -19.07
C ALA A 171 11.80 0.76 -18.99
N GLU A 172 13.09 0.46 -19.15
CA GLU A 172 14.15 1.46 -19.22
C GLU A 172 13.98 2.37 -20.44
N GLU A 173 13.75 1.80 -21.63
CA GLU A 173 13.52 2.58 -22.86
C GLU A 173 12.34 3.56 -22.71
N GLU A 174 11.20 3.10 -22.21
CA GLU A 174 10.01 3.92 -22.01
C GLU A 174 10.22 4.99 -20.92
N CYS A 175 10.87 4.63 -19.80
CA CYS A 175 11.23 5.62 -18.78
C CYS A 175 12.14 6.72 -19.34
N ASN A 176 13.12 6.37 -20.17
CA ASN A 176 14.03 7.33 -20.79
C ASN A 176 13.28 8.31 -21.71
N LYS A 177 12.31 7.84 -22.51
CA LYS A 177 11.44 8.70 -23.33
C LYS A 177 10.63 9.67 -22.46
N ILE A 178 10.01 9.18 -21.39
CA ILE A 178 9.25 10.00 -20.44
C ILE A 178 10.13 11.10 -19.85
N LEU A 179 11.34 10.77 -19.42
CA LEU A 179 12.27 11.73 -18.81
C LEU A 179 12.78 12.78 -19.80
N GLN A 180 12.93 12.43 -21.08
CA GLN A 180 13.42 13.33 -22.12
C GLN A 180 12.37 14.32 -22.66
N GLY A 181 11.09 14.17 -22.29
CA GLY A 181 10.03 15.11 -22.66
C GLY A 181 8.85 14.51 -23.41
N GLY A 182 8.93 13.24 -23.82
CA GLY A 182 8.00 12.65 -24.79
C GLY A 182 8.32 13.09 -26.21
#